data_AF-G4T667-F1
#
_entry.id   AF-G4T667-F1
#
_cell.length_a   1.000
_cell.length_b   1.000
_cell.length_c   1.000
_cell.angle_alpha   90.00
_cell.angle_beta   90.00
_cell.angle_gamma   90.00
#
_symmetry.space_group_name_H-M   'P 1'
#
loop_
_entity.id
_entity.type
_entity.pdbx_description
1 polymer ?
#
loop_
_entity_poly.entity_id
_entity_poly.type
_entity_poly.pdbx_seq_one_letter_code
_entity_poly.pdbx_strand_id
1 'polypeptide(L)'
;MRRVRQFQVAPTHVKLVLLRALSATHEEGCCHGELDHTYAELQRIEKETNQKADALIICGDFQAIRNQADLLCMAVPPKYRQLGQFHKYYTGEKTAPVLTLVVGGNHEASNYMWELYHGGWLAPNIYYLGGSNCVRLNGVRIAGFSGIYNSHHYHLGHFERIPYDNSTLRSVYHVRAHDVCKLSLLTPDVGICISHDWPEGIYEHGDVKKLIAQKPFFKADIQKHELGNPYGMELLKSLKPQWWLSAHLHVRFAAEVDHTGAGVTGWATPSKLGHSSKSAGQGRRQLNNDEIIMDEDDQGMEQGTSAQTKSTNTDEIVMDDEDEPTPVGPADEPSSTSDLKQPAVSPSSPNALTTTKFLALDKCVPKRKFLEIIDVPTPDSSSSDTPPKLTFDSEWLAISRAMHPLLSLDRRSAVQPRLSLAKGWVERELEWVQDMLSQRLKLTHSDNGSPSASAAVPSSLSPASRGPLHLEIMSVQQFVMTAPGPGKDVNPRQQPQWYTNPQTEAFCTLIGVDNKVNPPPTASNNRR
;
A
#
# COMPACT_ATOMS: atom_id res chain seq x y z
N MET A 1 29.58 -44.23 15.97
CA MET A 1 28.62 -43.10 15.98
C MET A 1 29.36 -41.80 15.71
N ARG A 2 29.42 -41.34 14.46
CA ARG A 2 29.96 -40.01 14.11
C ARG A 2 28.82 -38.99 14.18
N ARG A 3 28.93 -38.01 15.09
CA ARG A 3 28.02 -36.86 15.16
C ARG A 3 28.12 -36.07 13.86
N VAL A 4 27.03 -36.02 13.10
CA VAL A 4 26.86 -35.07 12.00
C VAL A 4 26.78 -33.68 12.62
N ARG A 5 27.78 -32.84 12.38
CA ARG A 5 27.68 -31.41 12.68
C ARG A 5 26.67 -30.83 11.69
N GLN A 6 25.51 -30.39 12.18
CA GLN A 6 24.65 -29.47 11.44
C GLN A 6 25.48 -28.22 11.16
N PHE A 7 25.81 -27.99 9.90
CA PHE A 7 26.32 -26.69 9.45
C PHE A 7 25.14 -25.72 9.54
N GLN A 8 25.19 -24.84 10.54
CA GLN A 8 24.28 -23.71 10.66
C GLN A 8 24.68 -22.73 9.55
N VAL A 9 23.95 -22.74 8.44
CA VAL A 9 24.11 -21.76 7.36
C VAL A 9 23.82 -20.39 7.97
N ALA A 10 24.74 -19.44 7.84
CA ALA A 10 24.52 -18.08 8.32
C ALA A 10 23.30 -17.49 7.60
N PRO A 11 22.38 -16.82 8.30
CA PRO A 11 21.22 -16.20 7.67
C PRO A 11 21.69 -15.18 6.63
N THR A 12 21.28 -15.38 5.38
CA THR A 12 21.37 -14.37 4.33
C THR A 12 20.40 -13.23 4.66
N HIS A 13 20.70 -12.03 4.18
CA HIS A 13 20.04 -10.80 4.57
C HIS A 13 19.72 -9.97 3.32
N VAL A 14 18.54 -9.36 3.27
CA VAL A 14 18.12 -8.40 2.24
C VAL A 14 18.23 -7.01 2.84
N LYS A 15 19.00 -6.16 2.17
CA LYS A 15 19.23 -4.78 2.57
C LYS A 15 18.26 -3.88 1.86
N LEU A 16 17.36 -3.30 2.62
CA LEU A 16 16.35 -2.41 2.08
C LEU A 16 16.66 -1.01 2.55
N VAL A 17 16.54 -0.06 1.63
CA VAL A 17 16.63 1.34 1.98
C VAL A 17 15.23 1.90 1.95
N LEU A 18 14.79 2.36 3.11
CA LEU A 18 13.54 3.06 3.25
C LEU A 18 13.77 4.53 2.92
N LEU A 19 12.95 5.04 2.01
CA LEU A 19 12.82 6.45 1.71
C LEU A 19 11.39 6.90 2.01
N ARG A 20 11.29 8.12 2.52
CA ARG A 20 10.00 8.79 2.66
C ARG A 20 9.36 9.15 1.30
N ALA A 21 8.07 9.50 1.37
CA ALA A 21 7.28 10.07 0.30
C ALA A 21 7.88 11.38 -0.27
N LEU A 22 7.89 11.52 -1.61
CA LEU A 22 8.46 12.65 -2.38
C LEU A 22 7.47 13.83 -2.50
N SER A 23 6.88 14.26 -1.39
CA SER A 23 5.84 15.30 -1.40
C SER A 23 6.43 16.73 -1.38
N ALA A 24 5.99 17.56 -2.33
CA ALA A 24 6.34 18.99 -2.41
C ALA A 24 5.55 19.81 -1.38
N THR A 25 6.19 20.23 -0.28
CA THR A 25 5.68 21.32 0.58
C THR A 25 6.82 22.30 0.90
N HIS A 26 6.53 23.60 0.85
CA HIS A 26 7.50 24.67 1.08
C HIS A 26 8.14 24.60 2.48
N GLU A 27 9.46 24.58 2.51
CA GLU A 27 10.36 25.52 3.20
C GLU A 27 11.78 25.17 2.73
N GLU A 28 12.39 26.09 1.99
CA GLU A 28 13.79 26.10 1.54
C GLU A 28 14.45 24.73 1.26
N GLY A 29 14.05 24.16 0.11
CA GLY A 29 14.84 23.22 -0.66
C GLY A 29 14.86 21.78 -0.18
N CYS A 30 13.94 20.93 -0.68
CA CYS A 30 14.27 19.57 -1.13
C CYS A 30 13.03 18.80 -1.65
N CYS A 31 13.31 17.97 -2.66
CA CYS A 31 12.52 16.85 -3.19
C CYS A 31 11.18 17.18 -3.87
N HIS A 32 11.26 17.96 -4.95
CA HIS A 32 10.20 18.20 -5.94
C HIS A 32 10.02 17.02 -6.92
N GLY A 33 9.69 15.81 -6.45
CA GLY A 33 9.74 14.63 -7.33
C GLY A 33 11.15 14.39 -7.90
N GLU A 34 12.17 14.77 -7.14
CA GLU A 34 13.60 14.68 -7.46
C GLU A 34 14.10 13.25 -7.22
N LEU A 35 13.57 12.31 -8.00
CA LEU A 35 13.98 10.91 -7.96
C LEU A 35 15.49 10.75 -8.20
N ASP A 36 16.09 11.66 -9.00
CA ASP A 36 17.53 11.71 -9.22
C ASP A 36 18.33 11.97 -7.93
N HIS A 37 17.87 12.92 -7.10
CA HIS A 37 18.54 13.27 -5.85
C HIS A 37 18.51 12.09 -4.86
N THR A 38 17.36 11.41 -4.77
CA THR A 38 17.21 10.19 -3.98
C THR A 38 18.22 9.12 -4.39
N TYR A 39 18.32 8.83 -5.69
CA TYR A 39 19.26 7.82 -6.17
C TYR A 39 20.72 8.25 -6.01
N ALA A 40 21.03 9.54 -6.19
CA ALA A 40 22.38 10.06 -5.96
C ALA A 40 22.80 9.93 -4.49
N GLU A 41 21.89 10.24 -3.55
CA GLU A 41 22.15 10.10 -2.12
C GLU A 41 22.27 8.63 -1.70
N LEU A 42 21.43 7.74 -2.25
CA LEU A 42 21.60 6.30 -2.04
C LEU A 42 22.99 5.84 -2.48
N GLN A 43 23.42 6.19 -3.69
CA GLN A 43 24.76 5.85 -4.19
C GLN A 43 25.88 6.44 -3.32
N ARG A 44 25.68 7.63 -2.73
CA ARG A 44 26.63 8.22 -1.78
C ARG A 44 26.74 7.35 -0.53
N ILE A 45 25.61 6.96 0.07
CA ILE A 45 25.55 6.11 1.25
C ILE A 45 26.16 4.72 0.96
N GLU A 46 25.88 4.13 -0.19
CA GLU A 46 26.44 2.84 -0.59
C GLU A 46 27.97 2.90 -0.69
N LYS A 47 28.52 4.00 -1.25
CA LYS A 47 29.97 4.23 -1.32
C LYS A 47 30.61 4.43 0.05
N GLU A 48 29.94 5.15 0.95
CA GLU A 48 30.46 5.44 2.30
C GLU A 48 30.42 4.23 3.22
N THR A 49 29.35 3.43 3.14
CA THR A 49 29.17 2.24 3.98
C THR A 49 29.81 1.00 3.37
N ASN A 50 30.17 1.04 2.08
CA ASN A 50 30.56 -0.11 1.27
C ASN A 50 29.53 -1.24 1.32
N GLN A 51 28.24 -0.87 1.35
CA GLN A 51 27.11 -1.78 1.34
C GLN A 51 26.16 -1.38 0.22
N LYS A 52 25.78 -2.33 -0.64
CA LYS A 52 24.76 -2.11 -1.66
C LYS A 52 23.37 -2.40 -1.11
N ALA A 53 22.39 -1.63 -1.58
CA ALA A 53 20.99 -1.87 -1.33
C ALA A 53 20.42 -2.85 -2.36
N ASP A 54 19.60 -3.80 -1.91
CA ASP A 54 18.85 -4.70 -2.77
C ASP A 54 17.59 -4.02 -3.31
N ALA A 55 16.93 -3.19 -2.51
CA ALA A 55 15.80 -2.40 -2.97
C ALA A 55 15.63 -1.08 -2.20
N LEU A 56 15.00 -0.11 -2.87
CA LEU A 56 14.48 1.13 -2.30
C LEU A 56 12.97 0.98 -2.08
N ILE A 57 12.46 1.33 -0.90
CA ILE A 57 11.02 1.37 -0.60
C ILE A 57 10.58 2.83 -0.46
N ILE A 58 9.54 3.22 -1.19
CA ILE A 58 8.93 4.56 -1.13
C ILE A 58 7.49 4.43 -0.63
N CYS A 59 7.22 4.97 0.55
CA CYS A 59 5.93 4.82 1.24
C CYS A 59 4.86 5.84 0.81
N GLY A 60 4.72 6.16 -0.47
CA GLY A 60 3.72 7.12 -0.98
C GLY A 60 4.27 8.43 -1.54
N ASP A 61 3.37 9.34 -1.91
CA ASP A 61 3.60 10.57 -2.69
C ASP A 61 4.79 10.47 -3.65
N PHE A 62 4.80 9.43 -4.47
CA PHE A 62 5.86 9.18 -5.43
C PHE A 62 5.76 10.11 -6.65
N GLN A 63 4.55 10.57 -6.96
CA GLN A 63 4.25 11.49 -8.06
C GLN A 63 4.63 10.90 -9.44
N ALA A 64 4.06 9.75 -9.79
CA ALA A 64 4.27 9.05 -11.08
C ALA A 64 3.68 9.80 -12.31
N ILE A 65 4.06 11.05 -12.53
CA ILE A 65 3.51 11.93 -13.56
C ILE A 65 4.21 11.68 -14.90
N ARG A 66 3.49 11.15 -15.89
CA ARG A 66 4.07 10.81 -17.21
C ARG A 66 4.17 12.02 -18.13
N ASN A 67 3.22 12.95 -18.02
CA ASN A 67 3.13 14.15 -18.84
C ASN A 67 2.27 15.24 -18.17
N GLN A 68 2.10 16.38 -18.85
CA GLN A 68 1.38 17.54 -18.30
C GLN A 68 -0.13 17.29 -18.05
N ALA A 69 -0.76 16.34 -18.75
CA ALA A 69 -2.18 16.03 -18.54
C ALA A 69 -2.41 15.27 -17.21
N ASP A 70 -1.47 14.43 -16.79
CA ASP A 70 -1.53 13.70 -15.51
C ASP A 70 -1.56 14.66 -14.30
N LEU A 71 -1.00 15.88 -14.42
CA LEU A 71 -1.08 16.91 -13.37
C LEU A 71 -2.51 17.32 -13.05
N LEU A 72 -3.43 17.20 -14.02
CA LEU A 72 -4.84 17.51 -13.81
C LEU A 72 -5.59 16.40 -13.04
N CYS A 73 -4.96 15.23 -12.86
CA CYS A 73 -5.48 14.11 -12.09
C CYS A 73 -4.89 14.04 -10.67
N MET A 74 -4.10 15.05 -10.26
CA MET A 74 -3.50 15.13 -8.93
C MET A 74 -4.33 16.01 -8.00
N ALA A 75 -4.57 15.53 -6.78
CA ALA A 75 -5.12 16.30 -5.65
C ALA A 75 -4.11 17.24 -5.02
N VAL A 76 -3.54 18.10 -5.87
CA VAL A 76 -2.55 19.10 -5.51
C VAL A 76 -3.06 20.46 -5.98
N PRO A 77 -2.97 21.54 -5.16
CA PRO A 77 -3.33 22.87 -5.61
C PRO A 77 -2.56 23.27 -6.88
N PRO A 78 -3.19 23.94 -7.88
CA PRO A 78 -2.59 24.18 -9.19
C PRO A 78 -1.19 24.81 -9.16
N LYS A 79 -0.93 25.73 -8.23
CA LYS A 79 0.37 26.40 -8.07
C LYS A 79 1.53 25.49 -7.65
N TYR A 80 1.23 24.33 -7.06
CA TYR A 80 2.23 23.35 -6.61
C TYR A 80 2.40 22.18 -7.59
N ARG A 81 1.59 22.11 -8.66
CA ARG A 81 1.69 21.06 -9.67
C ARG A 81 2.94 21.26 -10.51
N GLN A 82 3.84 20.29 -10.46
CA GLN A 82 5.08 20.27 -11.22
C GLN A 82 5.29 18.89 -11.80
N LEU A 83 5.83 18.82 -13.02
CA LEU A 83 6.04 17.55 -13.75
C LEU A 83 7.04 16.61 -13.04
N GLY A 84 7.94 17.17 -12.23
CA GLY A 84 9.01 16.41 -11.56
C GLY A 84 9.95 15.74 -12.58
N GLN A 85 10.57 14.63 -12.17
CA GLN A 85 11.56 13.91 -13.00
C GLN A 85 11.12 12.51 -13.42
N PHE A 86 10.03 11.99 -12.86
CA PHE A 86 9.56 10.63 -13.12
C PHE A 86 9.35 10.36 -14.61
N HIS A 87 8.84 11.34 -15.37
CA HIS A 87 8.62 11.20 -16.81
C HIS A 87 9.87 10.73 -17.58
N LYS A 88 11.09 11.06 -17.12
CA LYS A 88 12.36 10.63 -17.75
C LYS A 88 12.60 9.13 -17.59
N TYR A 89 12.19 8.57 -16.47
CA TYR A 89 12.25 7.13 -16.21
C TYR A 89 11.17 6.40 -17.02
N TYR A 90 9.98 7.00 -17.10
CA TYR A 90 8.87 6.48 -17.90
C TYR A 90 9.19 6.43 -19.40
N THR A 91 9.81 7.47 -19.96
CA THR A 91 10.17 7.54 -21.39
C THR A 91 11.46 6.77 -21.74
N GLY A 92 12.16 6.21 -20.75
CA GLY A 92 13.42 5.50 -20.95
C GLY A 92 14.64 6.41 -21.16
N GLU A 93 14.53 7.72 -20.93
CA GLU A 93 15.70 8.62 -20.85
C GLU A 93 16.61 8.22 -19.69
N LYS A 94 16.01 7.71 -18.61
CA LYS A 94 16.71 7.19 -17.42
C LYS A 94 16.19 5.82 -17.02
N THR A 95 16.97 5.11 -16.23
CA THR A 95 16.59 3.83 -15.61
C THR A 95 16.94 3.90 -14.13
N ALA A 96 16.04 3.40 -13.28
CA ALA A 96 16.29 3.37 -11.84
C ALA A 96 17.47 2.43 -11.53
N PRO A 97 18.51 2.90 -10.79
CA PRO A 97 19.73 2.13 -10.56
C PRO A 97 19.54 0.99 -9.56
N VAL A 98 18.46 1.02 -8.78
CA VAL A 98 18.09 0.00 -7.79
C VAL A 98 16.61 -0.32 -7.95
N LEU A 99 16.23 -1.57 -7.66
CA LEU A 99 14.82 -1.97 -7.61
C LEU A 99 14.08 -1.07 -6.63
N THR A 100 13.04 -0.39 -7.10
CA THR A 100 12.28 0.56 -6.30
C THR A 100 10.85 0.07 -6.14
N LEU A 101 10.42 -0.20 -4.91
CA LEU A 101 9.05 -0.58 -4.55
C LEU A 101 8.29 0.65 -4.07
N VAL A 102 7.07 0.84 -4.57
CA VAL A 102 6.26 2.04 -4.33
C VAL A 102 4.87 1.63 -3.84
N VAL A 103 4.37 2.27 -2.78
CA VAL A 103 2.92 2.42 -2.53
C VAL A 103 2.52 3.85 -2.86
N GLY A 104 1.24 4.09 -3.12
CA GLY A 104 0.72 5.43 -3.46
C GLY A 104 0.33 6.21 -2.20
N GLY A 105 0.53 7.53 -2.23
CA GLY A 105 0.00 8.46 -1.23
C GLY A 105 -1.23 9.21 -1.73
N ASN A 106 -1.45 10.43 -1.21
CA ASN A 106 -2.55 11.31 -1.64
C ASN A 106 -2.13 12.30 -2.74
N HIS A 107 -0.83 12.55 -2.93
CA HIS A 107 -0.33 13.40 -4.01
C HIS A 107 0.20 12.57 -5.17
N GLU A 108 -0.68 11.87 -5.87
CA GLU A 108 -0.31 10.98 -6.97
C GLU A 108 -0.96 11.36 -8.30
N ALA A 109 -0.35 10.94 -9.40
CA ALA A 109 -1.03 10.82 -10.69
C ALA A 109 -2.02 9.64 -10.62
N SER A 110 -3.14 9.85 -9.93
CA SER A 110 -4.08 8.79 -9.53
C SER A 110 -4.64 8.00 -10.72
N ASN A 111 -4.75 8.64 -11.88
CA ASN A 111 -5.13 7.98 -13.12
C ASN A 111 -4.13 6.88 -13.53
N TYR A 112 -2.83 7.16 -13.47
CA TYR A 112 -1.80 6.17 -13.84
C TYR A 112 -1.64 5.09 -12.76
N MET A 113 -1.74 5.49 -11.48
CA MET A 113 -1.74 4.52 -10.37
C MET A 113 -2.94 3.55 -10.49
N TRP A 114 -4.12 4.06 -10.86
CA TRP A 114 -5.31 3.24 -11.10
C TRP A 114 -5.12 2.23 -12.23
N GLU A 115 -4.45 2.60 -13.33
CA GLU A 115 -4.14 1.66 -14.43
C GLU A 115 -3.40 0.40 -13.95
N LEU A 116 -2.69 0.48 -12.82
CA LEU A 116 -1.90 -0.57 -12.19
C LEU A 116 -2.47 -0.97 -10.80
N TYR A 117 -3.79 -0.96 -10.62
CA TYR A 117 -4.46 -1.32 -9.36
C TYR A 117 -3.99 -2.68 -8.78
N HIS A 118 -3.70 -3.67 -9.62
CA HIS A 118 -3.19 -4.99 -9.22
C HIS A 118 -1.67 -5.06 -9.03
N GLY A 119 -0.97 -3.93 -9.10
CA GLY A 119 0.47 -3.82 -9.11
C GLY A 119 1.07 -3.94 -10.51
N GLY A 120 2.24 -3.33 -10.71
CA GLY A 120 2.96 -3.35 -11.99
C GLY A 120 4.10 -2.35 -12.04
N TRP A 121 4.86 -2.38 -13.13
CA TRP A 121 6.00 -1.51 -13.35
C TRP A 121 5.54 -0.12 -13.80
N LEU A 122 5.84 0.89 -12.99
CA LEU A 122 5.66 2.31 -13.34
C LEU A 122 6.69 2.76 -14.37
N ALA A 123 7.90 2.20 -14.28
CA ALA A 123 9.01 2.38 -15.20
C ALA A 123 9.96 1.19 -15.03
N PRO A 124 10.95 0.99 -15.92
CA PRO A 124 11.94 -0.06 -15.72
C PRO A 124 12.60 0.04 -14.33
N ASN A 125 12.54 -1.05 -13.56
CA ASN A 125 13.07 -1.19 -12.20
C ASN A 125 12.31 -0.39 -11.10
N ILE A 126 11.12 0.14 -11.40
CA ILE A 126 10.22 0.80 -10.44
C ILE A 126 8.87 0.07 -10.43
N TYR A 127 8.57 -0.65 -9.35
CA TYR A 127 7.36 -1.46 -9.19
C TYR A 127 6.39 -0.81 -8.20
N TYR A 128 5.18 -0.52 -8.66
CA TYR A 128 4.07 -0.10 -7.82
C TYR A 128 3.34 -1.33 -7.28
N LEU A 129 3.09 -1.35 -5.97
CA LEU A 129 2.34 -2.44 -5.35
C LEU A 129 0.87 -2.46 -5.79
N GLY A 130 0.26 -1.33 -6.18
CA GLY A 130 -1.18 -1.29 -6.49
C GLY A 130 -2.01 -0.77 -5.32
N GLY A 131 -3.34 -0.93 -5.39
CA GLY A 131 -4.24 -0.55 -4.30
C GLY A 131 -3.94 -1.35 -3.01
N SER A 132 -3.66 -2.64 -3.16
CA SER A 132 -3.08 -3.51 -2.13
C SER A 132 -2.41 -4.70 -2.80
N ASN A 133 -1.30 -5.19 -2.22
CA ASN A 133 -0.53 -6.31 -2.79
C ASN A 133 0.37 -6.99 -1.77
N CYS A 134 0.85 -8.18 -2.12
CA CYS A 134 1.86 -8.94 -1.41
C CYS A 134 2.78 -9.65 -2.42
N VAL A 135 4.05 -9.27 -2.39
CA VAL A 135 5.11 -9.77 -3.29
C VAL A 135 6.25 -10.36 -2.48
N ARG A 136 7.16 -11.07 -3.13
CA ARG A 136 8.36 -11.64 -2.51
C ARG A 136 9.62 -11.07 -3.14
N LEU A 137 10.46 -10.47 -2.30
CA LEU A 137 11.78 -9.99 -2.67
C LEU A 137 12.83 -10.90 -2.05
N ASN A 138 13.51 -11.71 -2.87
CA ASN A 138 14.43 -12.74 -2.39
C ASN A 138 13.82 -13.56 -1.24
N GLY A 139 12.58 -14.03 -1.40
CA GLY A 139 11.86 -14.81 -0.41
C GLY A 139 11.20 -14.03 0.72
N VAL A 140 11.62 -12.78 1.00
CA VAL A 140 10.98 -11.92 2.02
C VAL A 140 9.62 -11.45 1.53
N ARG A 141 8.57 -11.72 2.29
CA ARG A 141 7.21 -11.28 1.99
C ARG A 141 7.04 -9.79 2.31
N ILE A 142 6.72 -9.00 1.29
CA ILE A 142 6.45 -7.56 1.39
C ILE A 142 5.00 -7.33 1.00
N ALA A 143 4.19 -6.92 1.97
CA ALA A 143 2.79 -6.57 1.79
C ALA A 143 2.60 -5.05 1.92
N GLY A 144 1.53 -4.51 1.34
CA GLY A 144 1.18 -3.12 1.54
C GLY A 144 -0.10 -2.69 0.85
N PHE A 145 -0.57 -1.51 1.21
CA PHE A 145 -1.71 -0.84 0.59
C PHE A 145 -1.41 0.65 0.35
N SER A 146 -2.06 1.20 -0.67
CA SER A 146 -1.88 2.58 -1.09
C SER A 146 -3.02 3.47 -0.59
N GLY A 147 -2.73 4.76 -0.42
CA GLY A 147 -3.72 5.78 -0.12
C GLY A 147 -3.78 6.22 1.33
N ILE A 148 -4.78 7.04 1.63
CA ILE A 148 -5.10 7.49 3.00
C ILE A 148 -6.53 7.13 3.38
N TYR A 149 -6.77 6.93 4.68
CA TYR A 149 -8.09 6.65 5.19
C TYR A 149 -9.05 7.85 5.08
N ASN A 150 -10.29 7.56 4.67
CA ASN A 150 -11.41 8.49 4.77
C ASN A 150 -12.70 7.72 5.03
N SER A 151 -13.38 8.02 6.13
CA SER A 151 -14.56 7.26 6.58
C SER A 151 -15.73 7.26 5.60
N HIS A 152 -15.92 8.34 4.84
CA HIS A 152 -17.01 8.46 3.87
C HIS A 152 -16.83 7.55 2.66
N HIS A 153 -15.58 7.21 2.31
CA HIS A 153 -15.26 6.41 1.13
C HIS A 153 -14.87 4.98 1.46
N TYR A 154 -14.42 4.70 2.68
CA TYR A 154 -13.84 3.41 3.05
C TYR A 154 -14.74 2.21 2.72
N HIS A 155 -16.04 2.33 2.93
CA HIS A 155 -17.01 1.25 2.67
C HIS A 155 -17.59 1.26 1.26
N LEU A 156 -17.19 2.17 0.37
CA LEU A 156 -17.69 2.25 -1.01
C LEU A 156 -16.88 1.36 -1.97
N GLY A 157 -17.37 1.19 -3.19
CA GLY A 157 -16.55 0.70 -4.31
C GLY A 157 -15.59 1.78 -4.85
N HIS A 158 -14.80 1.39 -5.85
CA HIS A 158 -13.94 2.30 -6.63
C HIS A 158 -14.73 2.84 -7.84
N PHE A 159 -15.51 3.88 -7.61
CA PHE A 159 -16.48 4.43 -8.58
C PHE A 159 -15.91 5.52 -9.48
N GLU A 160 -14.69 5.98 -9.18
CA GLU A 160 -14.05 7.09 -9.85
C GLU A 160 -13.72 6.75 -11.30
N ARG A 161 -13.97 7.70 -12.21
CA ARG A 161 -13.68 7.56 -13.64
C ARG A 161 -13.11 8.87 -14.19
N ILE A 162 -12.21 8.75 -15.15
CA ILE A 162 -11.67 9.90 -15.88
C ILE A 162 -12.72 10.38 -16.89
N PRO A 163 -12.94 11.70 -17.05
CA PRO A 163 -12.30 12.78 -16.31
C PRO A 163 -12.80 12.91 -14.87
N TYR A 164 -11.88 13.09 -13.93
CA TYR A 164 -12.21 13.32 -12.52
C TYR A 164 -12.74 14.75 -12.29
N ASP A 165 -13.73 14.86 -11.43
CA ASP A 165 -14.12 16.12 -10.81
C ASP A 165 -13.36 16.35 -9.49
N ASN A 166 -13.63 17.46 -8.80
CA ASN A 166 -12.95 17.79 -7.53
C ASN A 166 -13.18 16.77 -6.41
N SER A 167 -14.29 16.01 -6.45
CA SER A 167 -14.63 15.01 -5.44
C SER A 167 -13.91 13.69 -5.72
N THR A 168 -14.05 13.19 -6.94
CA THR A 168 -13.43 11.93 -7.41
C THR A 168 -11.92 11.99 -7.46
N LEU A 169 -11.35 13.17 -7.72
CA LEU A 169 -9.92 13.43 -7.65
C LEU A 169 -9.35 13.26 -6.23
N ARG A 170 -10.19 13.40 -5.19
CA ARG A 170 -9.83 13.06 -3.80
C ARG A 170 -10.16 11.61 -3.46
N SER A 171 -11.35 11.16 -3.83
CA SER A 171 -11.81 9.83 -3.41
C SER A 171 -11.03 8.67 -4.03
N VAL A 172 -10.38 8.88 -5.18
CA VAL A 172 -9.61 7.86 -5.92
C VAL A 172 -8.42 7.31 -5.14
N TYR A 173 -7.75 8.11 -4.30
CA TYR A 173 -6.63 7.64 -3.46
C TYR A 173 -7.07 7.25 -2.05
N HIS A 174 -8.36 7.31 -1.71
CA HIS A 174 -8.79 6.87 -0.39
C HIS A 174 -8.75 5.34 -0.29
N VAL A 175 -8.28 4.83 0.85
CA VAL A 175 -8.26 3.39 1.12
C VAL A 175 -9.69 2.83 1.10
N ARG A 176 -9.89 1.64 0.53
CA ARG A 176 -11.17 0.91 0.57
C ARG A 176 -11.08 -0.32 1.46
N ALA A 177 -12.21 -0.68 2.07
CA ALA A 177 -12.34 -1.88 2.90
C ALA A 177 -11.99 -3.16 2.13
N HIS A 178 -12.26 -3.21 0.82
CA HIS A 178 -11.88 -4.33 -0.04
C HIS A 178 -10.37 -4.56 -0.07
N ASP A 179 -9.57 -3.49 -0.14
CA ASP A 179 -8.11 -3.57 -0.20
C ASP A 179 -7.51 -4.04 1.12
N VAL A 180 -8.01 -3.53 2.25
CA VAL A 180 -7.61 -3.98 3.60
C VAL A 180 -8.06 -5.42 3.86
N CYS A 181 -9.28 -5.79 3.46
CA CYS A 181 -9.82 -7.13 3.66
C CYS A 181 -8.98 -8.20 2.97
N LYS A 182 -8.50 -7.96 1.74
CA LYS A 182 -7.57 -8.87 1.06
C LYS A 182 -6.31 -9.11 1.88
N LEU A 183 -5.70 -8.07 2.45
CA LEU A 183 -4.50 -8.21 3.28
C LEU A 183 -4.77 -8.99 4.57
N SER A 184 -5.93 -8.81 5.19
CA SER A 184 -6.33 -9.58 6.40
C SER A 184 -6.49 -11.08 6.16
N LEU A 185 -6.50 -11.55 4.90
CA LEU A 185 -6.57 -12.97 4.54
C LEU A 185 -5.20 -13.64 4.45
N LEU A 186 -4.10 -12.88 4.47
CA LEU A 186 -2.75 -13.43 4.44
C LEU A 186 -2.41 -14.18 5.73
N THR A 187 -1.63 -15.24 5.59
CA THR A 187 -1.01 -15.94 6.71
C THR A 187 -0.01 -15.00 7.44
N PRO A 188 0.03 -15.01 8.79
CA PRO A 188 0.97 -14.23 9.60
C PRO A 188 2.43 -14.71 9.44
N ASP A 189 3.04 -14.37 8.31
CA ASP A 189 4.45 -14.57 7.95
C ASP A 189 4.87 -13.45 6.98
N VAL A 190 4.50 -12.22 7.32
CA VAL A 190 4.84 -11.03 6.53
C VAL A 190 6.14 -10.46 7.08
N GLY A 191 7.16 -10.30 6.23
CA GLY A 191 8.40 -9.66 6.67
C GLY A 191 8.18 -8.16 6.86
N ILE A 192 7.57 -7.51 5.87
CA ILE A 192 7.43 -6.06 5.82
C ILE A 192 6.01 -5.71 5.39
N CYS A 193 5.37 -4.80 6.11
CA CYS A 193 4.13 -4.16 5.71
C CYS A 193 4.38 -2.68 5.41
N ILE A 194 3.78 -2.16 4.34
CA ILE A 194 3.95 -0.78 3.89
C ILE A 194 2.57 -0.11 3.77
N SER A 195 2.43 1.06 4.37
CA SER A 195 1.27 1.95 4.19
C SER A 195 1.73 3.38 3.99
N HIS A 196 0.90 4.25 3.42
CA HIS A 196 1.24 5.68 3.38
C HIS A 196 0.87 6.36 4.70
N ASP A 197 -0.40 6.28 5.10
CA ASP A 197 -0.87 6.72 6.41
C ASP A 197 -0.39 5.79 7.54
N TRP A 198 -0.40 6.30 8.77
CA TRP A 198 0.01 5.53 9.94
C TRP A 198 -1.14 4.65 10.42
N PRO A 199 -0.87 3.47 11.02
CA PRO A 199 -1.86 2.79 11.84
C PRO A 199 -2.31 3.70 12.99
N GLU A 200 -3.61 3.91 13.14
CA GLU A 200 -4.15 4.65 14.29
C GLU A 200 -3.73 3.95 15.60
N GLY A 201 -3.40 4.74 16.62
CA GLY A 201 -2.89 4.25 17.90
C GLY A 201 -1.41 3.87 17.92
N ILE A 202 -0.68 3.86 16.79
CA ILE A 202 0.75 3.51 16.79
C ILE A 202 1.61 4.46 17.64
N TYR A 203 1.16 5.70 17.80
CA TYR A 203 1.81 6.70 18.63
C TYR A 203 1.89 6.30 20.12
N GLU A 204 1.03 5.40 20.60
CA GLU A 204 1.05 4.88 21.97
C GLU A 204 2.22 3.91 22.22
N HIS A 205 2.82 3.40 21.14
CA HIS A 205 3.91 2.42 21.17
C HIS A 205 5.29 3.06 21.00
N GLY A 206 5.37 4.39 21.02
CA GLY A 206 6.62 5.15 20.90
C GLY A 206 6.64 6.40 21.78
N ASP A 207 7.53 7.35 21.49
CA ASP A 207 7.67 8.58 22.27
C ASP A 207 6.63 9.64 21.84
N VAL A 208 5.39 9.46 22.29
CA VAL A 208 4.27 10.39 22.01
C VAL A 208 4.55 11.81 22.53
N LYS A 209 5.32 11.94 23.62
CA LYS A 209 5.65 13.26 24.20
C LYS A 209 6.55 14.03 23.25
N LYS A 210 7.56 13.39 22.68
CA LYS A 210 8.42 13.98 21.66
C LYS A 210 7.65 14.29 20.38
N LEU A 211 6.75 13.41 19.96
CA LEU A 211 5.88 13.64 18.79
C LEU A 211 5.03 14.91 18.96
N ILE A 212 4.33 15.04 20.09
CA ILE A 212 3.51 16.22 20.40
C ILE A 212 4.39 17.47 20.57
N ALA A 213 5.59 17.35 21.14
CA ALA A 213 6.50 18.49 21.25
C ALA A 213 6.95 19.01 19.87
N GLN A 214 7.12 18.12 18.88
CA GLN A 214 7.47 18.49 17.51
C GLN A 214 6.26 18.99 16.70
N LYS A 215 5.07 18.40 16.92
CA LYS A 215 3.83 18.73 16.23
C LYS A 215 2.68 18.86 17.25
N PRO A 216 2.54 20.01 17.91
CA PRO A 216 1.56 20.20 18.99
C PRO A 216 0.10 19.98 18.57
N PHE A 217 -0.23 20.23 17.30
CA PHE A 217 -1.57 20.07 16.74
C PHE A 217 -2.06 18.62 16.75
N PHE A 218 -1.16 17.63 16.66
CA PHE A 218 -1.52 16.21 16.77
C PHE A 218 -2.12 15.83 18.13
N LYS A 219 -1.95 16.66 19.17
CA LYS A 219 -2.50 16.36 20.49
C LYS A 219 -4.02 16.17 20.44
N ALA A 220 -4.74 16.98 19.66
CA ALA A 220 -6.19 16.87 19.58
C ALA A 220 -6.62 15.59 18.85
N ASP A 221 -5.94 15.27 17.74
CA ASP A 221 -6.27 14.12 16.89
C ASP A 221 -5.95 12.80 17.61
N ILE A 222 -4.82 12.75 18.33
CA ILE A 222 -4.44 11.65 19.21
C ILE A 222 -5.49 11.42 20.30
N GLN A 223 -6.00 12.49 20.92
CA GLN A 223 -7.01 12.38 21.98
C GLN A 223 -8.37 11.87 21.46
N LYS A 224 -8.67 12.10 20.19
CA LYS A 224 -9.91 11.67 19.54
C LYS A 224 -9.79 10.33 18.80
N HIS A 225 -8.59 9.74 18.74
CA HIS A 225 -8.31 8.58 17.89
C HIS A 225 -8.58 8.84 16.41
N GLU A 226 -8.23 10.05 15.95
CA GLU A 226 -8.42 10.48 14.56
C GLU A 226 -7.09 10.52 13.78
N LEU A 227 -5.93 10.33 14.42
CA LEU A 227 -4.63 10.37 13.76
C LEU A 227 -4.28 9.01 13.11
N GLY A 228 -4.50 8.89 11.81
CA GLY A 228 -4.15 7.73 11.00
C GLY A 228 -5.32 6.80 10.66
N ASN A 229 -4.98 5.59 10.21
CA ASN A 229 -5.93 4.62 9.69
C ASN A 229 -6.43 3.68 10.79
N PRO A 230 -7.74 3.68 11.12
CA PRO A 230 -8.30 2.85 12.18
C PRO A 230 -8.20 1.35 11.91
N TYR A 231 -8.04 0.94 10.64
CA TYR A 231 -7.91 -0.47 10.27
C TYR A 231 -6.45 -0.94 10.16
N GLY A 232 -5.49 -0.01 10.18
CA GLY A 232 -4.06 -0.32 10.09
C GLY A 232 -3.56 -1.11 11.29
N MET A 233 -3.99 -0.75 12.51
CA MET A 233 -3.53 -1.42 13.73
C MET A 233 -4.07 -2.83 13.89
N GLU A 234 -5.32 -3.07 13.46
CA GLU A 234 -5.89 -4.41 13.40
C GLU A 234 -5.08 -5.29 12.44
N LEU A 235 -4.74 -4.76 11.27
CA LEU A 235 -3.93 -5.46 10.28
C LEU A 235 -2.51 -5.75 10.80
N LEU A 236 -1.89 -4.78 11.50
CA LEU A 236 -0.58 -4.94 12.14
C LEU A 236 -0.58 -6.08 13.16
N LYS A 237 -1.61 -6.14 14.02
CA LYS A 237 -1.76 -7.20 15.03
C LYS A 237 -2.10 -8.57 14.44
N SER A 238 -2.80 -8.59 13.31
CA SER A 238 -3.15 -9.82 12.58
C SER A 238 -1.94 -10.41 11.84
N LEU A 239 -1.26 -9.60 11.03
CA LEU A 239 -0.14 -10.03 10.19
C LEU A 239 1.18 -10.16 10.95
N LYS A 240 1.32 -9.43 12.06
CA LYS A 240 2.52 -9.40 12.93
C LYS A 240 3.83 -9.25 12.14
N PRO A 241 3.93 -8.25 11.24
CA PRO A 241 5.11 -8.16 10.40
C PRO A 241 6.36 -7.82 11.20
N GLN A 242 7.54 -8.17 10.71
CA GLN A 242 8.78 -7.73 11.37
C GLN A 242 8.90 -6.20 11.35
N TRP A 243 8.55 -5.59 10.22
CA TRP A 243 8.55 -4.15 10.02
C TRP A 243 7.21 -3.63 9.51
N TRP A 244 6.78 -2.49 10.03
CA TRP A 244 5.71 -1.68 9.45
C TRP A 244 6.26 -0.30 9.08
N LEU A 245 6.17 0.06 7.80
CA LEU A 245 6.78 1.28 7.26
C LEU A 245 5.70 2.24 6.79
N SER A 246 5.74 3.49 7.25
CA SER A 246 4.74 4.52 6.89
C SER A 246 5.36 5.89 6.56
N ALA A 247 4.54 6.80 6.02
CA ALA A 247 4.92 8.18 5.72
C ALA A 247 3.81 9.18 6.12
N HIS A 248 3.36 10.04 5.21
CA HIS A 248 2.29 11.04 5.36
C HIS A 248 2.52 12.17 6.37
N LEU A 249 2.73 11.89 7.66
CA LEU A 249 2.65 12.89 8.74
C LEU A 249 3.83 13.87 8.88
N HIS A 250 4.79 13.79 7.96
CA HIS A 250 5.94 14.69 7.89
C HIS A 250 6.78 14.77 9.18
N VAL A 251 6.96 13.64 9.85
CA VAL A 251 7.74 13.54 11.09
C VAL A 251 8.34 12.14 11.22
N ARG A 252 9.60 12.06 11.66
CA ARG A 252 10.20 10.78 12.01
C ARG A 252 9.57 10.24 13.29
N PHE A 253 9.12 9.00 13.26
CA PHE A 253 8.64 8.30 14.44
C PHE A 253 9.01 6.82 14.39
N ALA A 254 9.41 6.30 15.54
CA ALA A 254 9.74 4.90 15.71
C ALA A 254 8.99 4.36 16.93
N ALA A 255 8.45 3.17 16.79
CA ALA A 255 7.65 2.50 17.82
C ALA A 255 7.86 0.99 17.75
N GLU A 256 7.57 0.30 18.85
CA GLU A 256 7.62 -1.17 18.92
C GLU A 256 6.30 -1.70 19.48
N VAL A 257 5.67 -2.59 18.72
CA VAL A 257 4.39 -3.23 19.10
C VAL A 257 4.69 -4.66 19.53
N ASP A 258 4.43 -4.95 20.79
CA ASP A 258 4.58 -6.29 21.38
C ASP A 258 3.32 -7.15 21.13
N HIS A 259 3.55 -8.38 20.64
CA HIS A 259 2.53 -9.38 20.31
C HIS A 259 2.44 -10.50 21.36
N THR A 260 3.25 -10.45 22.43
CA THR A 260 3.30 -11.48 23.49
C THR A 260 2.22 -11.34 24.55
N GLY A 261 1.45 -10.24 24.53
CA GLY A 261 0.25 -10.08 25.33
C GLY A 261 -0.84 -11.08 24.95
N ALA A 262 -1.38 -11.77 25.96
CA ALA A 262 -2.44 -12.78 25.83
C ALA A 262 -3.56 -12.33 24.88
N GLY A 263 -3.97 -13.24 23.99
CA GLY A 263 -4.87 -12.97 22.88
C GLY A 263 -6.09 -12.14 23.24
N VAL A 264 -6.24 -11.00 22.57
CA VAL A 264 -7.56 -10.43 22.30
C VAL A 264 -8.15 -11.22 21.13
N THR A 265 -8.49 -12.48 21.39
CA THR A 265 -9.54 -13.16 20.61
C THR A 265 -10.86 -12.61 21.13
N GLY A 266 -11.27 -11.47 20.58
CA GLY A 266 -12.50 -10.80 20.99
C GLY A 266 -12.77 -9.65 20.04
N TRP A 267 -13.62 -9.92 19.04
CA TRP A 267 -14.32 -8.89 18.29
C TRP A 267 -14.98 -7.92 19.28
N ALA A 268 -14.41 -6.72 19.44
CA ALA A 268 -15.10 -5.64 20.10
C ALA A 268 -15.96 -4.95 19.03
N THR A 269 -17.21 -5.39 18.92
CA THR A 269 -18.28 -4.56 18.34
C THR A 269 -18.20 -3.18 19.01
N PRO A 270 -18.28 -2.06 18.28
CA PRO A 270 -18.37 -0.75 18.91
C PRO A 270 -19.55 -0.75 19.88
N SER A 271 -19.26 -0.57 21.17
CA SER A 271 -20.29 -0.45 22.19
C SER A 271 -21.07 0.83 21.93
N LYS A 272 -22.39 0.68 21.76
CA LYS A 272 -23.36 1.78 21.81
C LYS A 272 -23.10 2.61 23.06
N LEU A 273 -22.64 3.85 22.90
CA LEU A 273 -22.69 4.83 23.98
C LEU A 273 -24.15 5.11 24.32
N GLY A 274 -24.48 4.91 25.59
CA GLY A 274 -25.79 5.18 26.16
C GLY A 274 -26.21 6.63 25.98
N HIS A 275 -27.47 6.80 25.62
CA HIS A 275 -28.15 8.08 25.64
C HIS A 275 -28.19 8.62 27.08
N SER A 276 -27.58 9.78 27.29
CA SER A 276 -28.05 10.70 28.32
C SER A 276 -28.54 11.97 27.63
N SER A 277 -29.84 12.19 27.75
CA SER A 277 -30.55 13.37 27.30
C SER A 277 -30.03 14.61 28.03
N LYS A 278 -29.53 15.62 27.32
CA LYS A 278 -29.64 17.06 27.68
C LYS A 278 -29.33 17.99 26.49
N SER A 279 -30.38 18.76 26.16
CA SER A 279 -30.52 19.99 25.38
C SER A 279 -29.37 20.55 24.52
N ALA A 280 -29.65 20.59 23.20
CA ALA A 280 -29.52 21.70 22.25
C ALA A 280 -28.41 22.76 22.46
N GLY A 281 -27.39 22.67 21.59
CA GLY A 281 -26.61 23.79 21.09
C GLY A 281 -26.14 23.44 19.68
N GLN A 282 -26.62 24.16 18.66
CA GLN A 282 -26.22 23.99 17.26
C GLN A 282 -24.71 24.26 17.12
N GLY A 283 -23.94 23.22 16.81
CA GLY A 283 -22.53 23.30 16.42
C GLY A 283 -22.30 22.36 15.25
N ARG A 284 -21.95 22.94 14.09
CA ARG A 284 -21.57 22.24 12.84
C ARG A 284 -20.41 21.27 13.17
N ARG A 285 -20.65 19.96 13.07
CA ARG A 285 -19.60 18.94 13.22
C ARG A 285 -18.78 18.88 11.94
N GLN A 286 -17.58 19.46 11.98
CA GLN A 286 -16.56 19.27 10.98
C GLN A 286 -15.65 18.16 11.50
N LEU A 287 -15.78 16.95 10.95
CA LEU A 287 -14.80 15.88 11.13
C LEU A 287 -13.62 16.24 10.23
N ASN A 288 -12.42 16.33 10.81
CA ASN A 288 -11.23 16.68 10.05
C ASN A 288 -10.80 15.45 9.25
N ASN A 289 -10.66 15.65 7.93
CA ASN A 289 -10.00 14.71 7.05
C ASN A 289 -8.50 14.88 7.30
N ASP A 290 -7.78 13.81 7.64
CA ASP A 290 -6.30 13.78 7.78
C ASP A 290 -5.55 14.10 6.46
N GLU A 291 -6.27 14.58 5.45
CA GLU A 291 -5.70 15.24 4.28
C GLU A 291 -4.89 16.45 4.76
N ILE A 292 -3.56 16.33 4.67
CA ILE A 292 -2.68 17.47 4.77
C ILE A 292 -2.98 18.36 3.56
N ILE A 293 -3.88 19.32 3.75
CA ILE A 293 -4.08 20.41 2.79
C ILE A 293 -2.76 21.19 2.77
N MET A 294 -2.19 21.38 1.59
CA MET A 294 -1.03 22.25 1.44
C MET A 294 -1.48 23.68 1.74
N ASP A 295 -1.39 24.08 3.00
CA ASP A 295 -1.90 25.37 3.47
C ASP A 295 -1.16 26.54 2.82
N GLU A 296 -1.92 27.62 2.65
CA GLU A 296 -1.49 28.84 1.97
C GLU A 296 -0.69 29.81 2.83
N ASP A 297 -0.61 29.62 4.15
CA ASP A 297 0.14 30.51 5.04
C ASP A 297 0.58 29.77 6.32
N ASP A 298 1.81 29.25 6.36
CA ASP A 298 2.54 28.96 7.61
C ASP A 298 3.58 30.06 7.81
N GLN A 299 3.10 31.27 8.15
CA GLN A 299 3.99 32.34 8.59
C GLN A 299 4.18 32.25 10.11
N GLY A 300 5.45 32.10 10.49
CA GLY A 300 5.92 32.12 11.85
C GLY A 300 5.44 33.33 12.64
N MET A 301 5.18 33.08 13.92
CA MET A 301 4.84 34.07 14.94
C MET A 301 5.92 35.16 15.04
N GLU A 302 5.62 36.37 14.59
CA GLU A 302 6.11 37.60 15.23
C GLU A 302 4.95 38.54 15.56
N GLN A 303 5.07 39.19 16.71
CA GLN A 303 4.03 39.96 17.38
C GLN A 303 3.73 41.29 16.67
N GLY A 304 2.44 41.61 16.55
CA GLY A 304 1.98 42.96 16.88
C GLY A 304 1.23 43.75 15.81
N THR A 305 -0.01 44.10 16.18
CA THR A 305 -0.82 45.27 15.80
C THR A 305 -1.78 45.16 14.60
N SER A 306 -2.97 45.69 14.85
CA SER A 306 -4.20 45.56 14.08
C SER A 306 -4.23 46.39 12.80
N ALA A 307 -4.86 45.86 11.74
CA ALA A 307 -5.85 46.60 10.97
C ALA A 307 -6.66 45.66 10.07
N GLN A 308 -7.99 45.82 10.12
CA GLN A 308 -8.96 45.17 9.25
C GLN A 308 -8.70 45.47 7.78
N THR A 309 -8.82 44.47 6.91
CA THR A 309 -9.41 44.67 5.58
C THR A 309 -10.06 43.38 5.10
N LYS A 310 -11.38 43.47 4.93
CA LYS A 310 -12.21 42.47 4.25
C LYS A 310 -11.74 42.32 2.80
N SER A 311 -11.53 41.10 2.35
CA SER A 311 -11.85 40.74 0.96
C SER A 311 -12.52 39.38 0.94
N THR A 312 -13.75 39.40 0.46
CA THR A 312 -14.66 38.28 0.22
C THR A 312 -14.30 37.58 -1.09
N ASN A 313 -14.29 36.24 -1.08
CA ASN A 313 -14.65 35.36 -2.21
C ASN A 313 -15.04 34.01 -1.57
N THR A 314 -16.32 33.72 -1.32
CA THR A 314 -17.34 33.14 -2.23
C THR A 314 -16.86 31.94 -3.04
N ASP A 315 -17.01 30.73 -2.48
CA ASP A 315 -17.63 29.55 -3.12
C ASP A 315 -17.64 28.36 -2.13
N GLU A 316 -18.54 28.40 -1.13
CA GLU A 316 -18.99 27.19 -0.42
C GLU A 316 -20.27 26.69 -1.12
N ILE A 317 -20.20 25.55 -1.79
CA ILE A 317 -21.40 24.85 -2.27
C ILE A 317 -22.04 24.15 -1.06
N VAL A 318 -23.20 24.66 -0.67
CA VAL A 318 -24.14 23.98 0.24
C VAL A 318 -24.80 22.85 -0.56
N MET A 319 -24.69 21.60 -0.10
CA MET A 319 -25.52 20.51 -0.61
C MET A 319 -26.78 20.40 0.26
N ASP A 320 -27.93 20.47 -0.39
CA ASP A 320 -29.23 20.09 0.15
C ASP A 320 -29.33 18.55 0.23
N ASP A 321 -29.66 18.05 1.42
CA ASP A 321 -29.98 16.65 1.68
C ASP A 321 -31.51 16.49 1.73
N GLU A 322 -32.10 15.83 0.72
CA GLU A 322 -33.39 15.14 0.85
C GLU A 322 -33.22 13.70 0.32
N ASP A 323 -33.27 12.73 1.23
CA ASP A 323 -34.05 11.47 1.12
C ASP A 323 -33.52 10.41 2.12
N GLU A 324 -34.25 10.25 3.22
CA GLU A 324 -34.11 9.17 4.21
C GLU A 324 -35.13 8.04 3.91
N PRO A 325 -34.73 6.76 4.02
CA PRO A 325 -35.67 5.72 4.39
C PRO A 325 -35.30 5.05 5.73
N THR A 326 -36.31 4.94 6.58
CA THR A 326 -36.30 4.40 7.94
C THR A 326 -36.02 2.88 8.01
N PRO A 327 -35.37 2.37 9.08
CA PRO A 327 -35.29 0.94 9.33
C PRO A 327 -36.34 0.45 10.35
N VAL A 328 -37.02 -0.63 9.97
CA VAL A 328 -37.90 -1.46 10.80
C VAL A 328 -37.04 -2.35 11.70
N GLY A 329 -37.32 -2.37 13.01
CA GLY A 329 -36.60 -3.18 13.99
C GLY A 329 -37.05 -4.65 14.01
N PRO A 330 -36.22 -5.58 14.50
CA PRO A 330 -36.66 -6.91 14.89
C PRO A 330 -36.70 -7.10 16.42
N ALA A 331 -37.59 -8.03 16.78
CA ALA A 331 -38.04 -8.40 18.11
C ALA A 331 -37.04 -9.23 18.93
N ASP A 332 -37.26 -9.20 20.25
CA ASP A 332 -36.69 -10.04 21.30
C ASP A 332 -36.90 -11.55 21.08
N GLU A 333 -35.99 -12.39 21.59
CA GLU A 333 -36.23 -13.72 22.21
C GLU A 333 -34.89 -14.25 22.84
N PRO A 334 -34.92 -15.20 23.79
CA PRO A 334 -34.08 -15.20 25.00
C PRO A 334 -32.83 -16.09 25.00
N SER A 335 -31.98 -15.82 25.99
CA SER A 335 -30.79 -16.56 26.39
C SER A 335 -31.08 -17.98 26.92
N SER A 336 -30.31 -18.97 26.48
CA SER A 336 -30.02 -20.17 27.28
C SER A 336 -28.59 -20.64 27.08
N THR A 337 -27.92 -20.83 28.21
CA THR A 337 -26.53 -21.25 28.40
C THR A 337 -26.44 -22.77 28.48
N SER A 338 -25.44 -23.38 27.84
CA SER A 338 -24.93 -24.69 28.27
C SER A 338 -23.46 -24.87 27.91
N ASP A 339 -22.65 -25.01 28.96
CA ASP A 339 -21.23 -25.33 28.99
C ASP A 339 -20.87 -26.63 28.26
N LEU A 340 -19.85 -26.61 27.39
CA LEU A 340 -19.06 -27.79 27.06
C LEU A 340 -17.56 -27.47 26.87
N LYS A 341 -16.80 -27.91 27.88
CA LYS A 341 -15.37 -28.26 27.98
C LYS A 341 -14.48 -28.19 26.71
N GLN A 342 -13.38 -27.47 26.86
CA GLN A 342 -12.15 -27.54 26.07
C GLN A 342 -11.52 -28.95 26.06
N PRO A 343 -10.74 -29.27 25.01
CA PRO A 343 -9.53 -30.07 25.18
C PRO A 343 -8.26 -29.39 24.63
N ALA A 344 -7.26 -29.38 25.52
CA ALA A 344 -5.82 -29.60 25.30
C ALA A 344 -5.05 -28.83 24.21
N VAL A 345 -4.20 -27.94 24.71
CA VAL A 345 -3.13 -27.21 24.03
C VAL A 345 -2.03 -28.16 23.53
N SER A 346 -1.66 -28.03 22.25
CA SER A 346 -0.42 -28.58 21.69
C SER A 346 0.63 -27.45 21.57
N PRO A 347 1.91 -27.69 21.86
CA PRO A 347 2.93 -26.63 21.92
C PRO A 347 3.32 -26.14 20.51
N SER A 348 3.21 -24.82 20.28
CA SER A 348 3.58 -24.16 19.02
C SER A 348 5.07 -23.86 18.91
N SER A 349 5.52 -23.86 17.66
CA SER A 349 6.88 -23.84 17.12
C SER A 349 7.78 -22.66 17.53
N PRO A 350 9.13 -22.75 17.38
CA PRO A 350 10.09 -21.88 18.08
C PRO A 350 10.39 -20.51 17.45
N ASN A 351 9.58 -19.95 16.54
CA ASN A 351 9.97 -18.73 15.80
C ASN A 351 8.80 -17.77 15.47
N ALA A 352 7.86 -17.57 16.39
CA ALA A 352 6.87 -16.50 16.23
C ALA A 352 7.54 -15.14 16.51
N LEU A 353 7.49 -14.21 15.55
CA LEU A 353 7.91 -12.82 15.77
C LEU A 353 7.06 -12.24 16.91
N THR A 354 7.74 -11.88 18.00
CA THR A 354 7.11 -11.37 19.22
C THR A 354 6.83 -9.88 19.14
N THR A 355 7.44 -9.17 18.19
CA THR A 355 7.41 -7.71 18.15
C THR A 355 7.47 -7.21 16.71
N THR A 356 6.66 -6.21 16.38
CA THR A 356 6.74 -5.44 15.13
C THR A 356 7.46 -4.13 15.38
N LYS A 357 8.44 -3.80 14.53
CA LYS A 357 9.10 -2.48 14.52
C LYS A 357 8.36 -1.55 13.56
N PHE A 358 7.87 -0.43 14.07
CA PHE A 358 7.26 0.62 13.26
C PHE A 358 8.28 1.72 12.98
N LEU A 359 8.31 2.19 11.73
CA LEU A 359 9.16 3.30 11.32
C LEU A 359 8.43 4.20 10.32
N ALA A 360 8.35 5.47 10.67
CA ALA A 360 8.01 6.55 9.76
C ALA A 360 9.19 7.52 9.65
N LEU A 361 9.50 7.96 8.43
CA LEU A 361 10.64 8.86 8.16
C LEU A 361 10.24 10.33 8.07
N ASP A 362 11.20 11.23 8.35
CA ASP A 362 11.02 12.68 8.28
C ASP A 362 11.07 13.18 6.83
N LYS A 363 10.64 14.43 6.58
CA LYS A 363 10.79 15.14 5.30
C LYS A 363 12.19 14.95 4.71
N CYS A 364 12.22 14.70 3.40
CA CYS A 364 13.43 14.81 2.61
C CYS A 364 13.84 16.27 2.59
N VAL A 365 14.59 16.74 3.59
CA VAL A 365 15.18 18.08 3.66
C VAL A 365 16.65 17.99 4.08
N PRO A 366 17.51 18.93 3.65
CA PRO A 366 18.93 18.92 3.99
C PRO A 366 19.10 18.87 5.51
N LYS A 367 20.05 18.04 5.97
CA LYS A 367 20.38 17.82 7.39
C LYS A 367 19.36 17.00 8.20
N ARG A 368 18.24 16.52 7.62
CA ARG A 368 17.35 15.52 8.27
C ARG A 368 17.64 14.10 7.76
N LYS A 369 17.38 13.10 8.61
CA LYS A 369 17.54 11.67 8.24
C LYS A 369 16.29 11.18 7.50
N PHE A 370 16.30 11.27 6.18
CA PHE A 370 15.18 10.88 5.31
C PHE A 370 15.38 9.53 4.59
N LEU A 371 16.56 8.93 4.73
CA LEU A 371 16.91 7.58 4.28
C LEU A 371 17.32 6.75 5.50
N GLU A 372 16.84 5.51 5.55
CA GLU A 372 17.24 4.53 6.56
C GLU A 372 17.46 3.17 5.92
N ILE A 373 18.63 2.57 6.18
CA ILE A 373 18.90 1.20 5.75
C ILE A 373 18.38 0.26 6.84
N ILE A 374 17.44 -0.62 6.46
CA ILE A 374 17.00 -1.74 7.28
C ILE A 374 17.60 -3.02 6.72
N ASP A 375 18.00 -3.89 7.64
CA ASP A 375 18.52 -5.20 7.30
C ASP A 375 17.49 -6.27 7.72
N VAL A 376 17.03 -7.06 6.75
CA VAL A 376 15.95 -8.02 6.93
C VAL A 376 16.45 -9.43 6.58
N PRO A 377 16.41 -10.39 7.52
CA PRO A 377 16.83 -11.76 7.22
C PRO A 377 16.00 -12.35 6.07
N THR A 378 16.67 -13.01 5.12
CA THR A 378 16.02 -13.72 4.02
C THR A 378 16.11 -15.23 4.21
N PRO A 379 15.03 -15.97 3.87
CA PRO A 379 15.05 -17.42 3.79
C PRO A 379 15.85 -17.95 2.59
N ASP A 380 16.07 -17.12 1.56
CA ASP A 380 16.77 -17.52 0.34
C ASP A 380 18.28 -17.29 0.48
N SER A 381 19.07 -18.33 0.19
CA SER A 381 20.53 -18.29 0.15
C SER A 381 21.04 -17.62 -1.14
N SER A 382 20.58 -16.40 -1.41
CA SER A 382 21.13 -15.59 -2.50
C SER A 382 22.46 -14.98 -2.06
N SER A 383 23.49 -15.13 -2.89
CA SER A 383 24.76 -14.41 -2.73
C SER A 383 24.54 -12.93 -3.00
N SER A 384 25.26 -12.05 -2.31
CA SER A 384 25.20 -10.58 -2.49
C SER A 384 25.51 -10.08 -3.91
N ASP A 385 25.96 -10.95 -4.82
CA ASP A 385 26.30 -10.62 -6.21
C ASP A 385 25.18 -10.91 -7.23
N THR A 386 24.09 -11.59 -6.83
CA THR A 386 22.94 -11.79 -7.73
C THR A 386 21.96 -10.63 -7.62
N PRO A 387 21.42 -10.12 -8.75
CA PRO A 387 20.45 -9.03 -8.70
C PRO A 387 19.19 -9.46 -7.91
N PRO A 388 18.56 -8.54 -7.19
CA PRO A 388 17.35 -8.79 -6.41
C PRO A 388 16.23 -9.33 -7.30
N LYS A 389 15.58 -10.40 -6.85
CA LYS A 389 14.47 -11.04 -7.59
C LYS A 389 13.14 -10.73 -6.94
N LEU A 390 12.25 -10.12 -7.73
CA LEU A 390 10.87 -9.85 -7.36
C LEU A 390 9.95 -10.91 -7.96
N THR A 391 9.23 -11.62 -7.09
CA THR A 391 8.35 -12.73 -7.46
C THR A 391 6.95 -12.54 -6.89
N PHE A 392 5.94 -13.14 -7.54
CA PHE A 392 4.59 -13.18 -7.00
C PHE A 392 4.51 -14.07 -5.75
N ASP A 393 3.70 -13.66 -4.78
CA ASP A 393 3.30 -14.51 -3.68
C ASP A 393 2.09 -15.36 -4.10
N SER A 394 2.19 -16.69 -3.97
CA SER A 394 1.13 -17.61 -4.40
C SER A 394 -0.17 -17.46 -3.59
N GLU A 395 -0.07 -17.15 -2.29
CA GLU A 395 -1.23 -16.89 -1.44
C GLU A 395 -1.90 -15.59 -1.87
N TRP A 396 -1.11 -14.57 -2.22
CA TRP A 396 -1.66 -13.32 -2.76
C TRP A 396 -2.35 -13.48 -4.11
N LEU A 397 -1.82 -14.30 -5.02
CA LEU A 397 -2.50 -14.62 -6.28
C LEU A 397 -3.86 -15.29 -6.02
N ALA A 398 -3.92 -16.20 -5.05
CA ALA A 398 -5.15 -16.86 -4.64
C ALA A 398 -6.16 -15.89 -4.02
N ILE A 399 -5.72 -15.02 -3.10
CA ILE A 399 -6.53 -13.95 -2.51
C ILE A 399 -7.08 -13.02 -3.59
N SER A 400 -6.22 -12.59 -4.51
CA SER A 400 -6.60 -11.69 -5.60
C SER A 400 -7.68 -12.32 -6.47
N ARG A 401 -7.54 -13.60 -6.83
CA ARG A 401 -8.53 -14.35 -7.61
C ARG A 401 -9.84 -14.55 -6.84
N ALA A 402 -9.77 -14.99 -5.59
CA ALA A 402 -10.95 -15.24 -4.74
C ALA A 402 -11.78 -13.98 -4.48
N MET A 403 -11.11 -12.84 -4.29
CA MET A 403 -11.74 -11.56 -3.95
C MET A 403 -12.05 -10.68 -5.18
N HIS A 404 -11.64 -11.08 -6.39
CA HIS A 404 -11.89 -10.34 -7.63
C HIS A 404 -13.40 -10.13 -7.94
N PRO A 405 -14.29 -11.12 -7.73
CA PRO A 405 -15.73 -10.91 -7.93
C PRO A 405 -16.29 -9.77 -7.07
N LEU A 406 -15.68 -9.53 -5.89
CA LEU A 406 -16.10 -8.51 -4.93
C LEU A 406 -15.47 -7.13 -5.16
N LEU A 407 -14.56 -6.99 -6.14
CA LEU A 407 -14.10 -5.68 -6.58
C LEU A 407 -15.27 -4.92 -7.22
N SER A 408 -15.84 -3.99 -6.44
CA SER A 408 -16.95 -3.12 -6.83
C SER A 408 -16.41 -1.85 -7.46
N LEU A 409 -16.98 -1.46 -8.60
CA LEU A 409 -16.66 -0.22 -9.28
C LEU A 409 -17.81 0.80 -9.27
N ASP A 410 -18.76 0.62 -8.34
CA ASP A 410 -19.94 1.47 -8.15
C ASP A 410 -19.86 2.25 -6.84
N ARG A 411 -20.56 3.39 -6.78
CA ARG A 411 -20.67 4.23 -5.56
C ARG A 411 -21.67 3.64 -4.55
N ARG A 412 -21.65 2.32 -4.37
CA ARG A 412 -22.48 1.61 -3.41
C ARG A 412 -21.60 1.02 -2.33
N SER A 413 -22.17 0.82 -1.15
CA SER A 413 -21.45 0.15 -0.09
C SER A 413 -21.04 -1.26 -0.54
N ALA A 414 -19.74 -1.53 -0.51
CA ALA A 414 -19.15 -2.81 -0.85
C ALA A 414 -19.17 -3.70 0.39
N VAL A 415 -20.13 -4.62 0.43
CA VAL A 415 -20.25 -5.61 1.53
C VAL A 415 -19.01 -6.50 1.55
N GLN A 416 -18.31 -6.52 2.67
CA GLN A 416 -17.17 -7.41 2.87
C GLN A 416 -17.64 -8.79 3.36
N PRO A 417 -17.04 -9.88 2.86
CA PRO A 417 -17.37 -11.21 3.31
C PRO A 417 -16.89 -11.42 4.75
N ARG A 418 -17.51 -12.35 5.48
CA ARG A 418 -16.93 -12.83 6.74
C ARG A 418 -15.57 -13.46 6.47
N LEU A 419 -14.55 -13.11 7.26
CA LEU A 419 -13.18 -13.60 7.06
C LEU A 419 -13.10 -15.13 7.03
N SER A 420 -13.89 -15.84 7.85
CA SER A 420 -13.92 -17.31 7.84
C SER A 420 -14.40 -17.89 6.51
N LEU A 421 -15.40 -17.26 5.89
CA LEU A 421 -15.92 -17.69 4.59
C LEU A 421 -14.91 -17.39 3.47
N ALA A 422 -14.33 -16.18 3.50
CA ALA A 422 -13.32 -15.77 2.53
C ALA A 422 -12.06 -16.65 2.58
N LYS A 423 -11.60 -17.07 3.78
CA LYS A 423 -10.50 -18.03 3.93
C LYS A 423 -10.76 -19.34 3.19
N GLY A 424 -11.97 -19.90 3.29
CA GLY A 424 -12.34 -21.10 2.54
C GLY A 424 -12.38 -20.90 1.02
N TRP A 425 -12.60 -19.68 0.53
CA TRP A 425 -12.48 -19.37 -0.90
C TRP A 425 -10.99 -19.32 -1.31
N VAL A 426 -10.16 -18.64 -0.51
CA VAL A 426 -8.72 -18.52 -0.75
C VAL A 426 -8.05 -19.89 -0.78
N GLU A 427 -8.41 -20.80 0.12
CA GLU A 427 -7.86 -22.17 0.13
C GLU A 427 -8.11 -22.90 -1.19
N ARG A 428 -9.32 -22.79 -1.75
CA ARG A 428 -9.65 -23.40 -3.06
C ARG A 428 -8.88 -22.76 -4.21
N GLU A 429 -8.79 -21.42 -4.23
CA GLU A 429 -8.03 -20.73 -5.27
C GLU A 429 -6.52 -20.99 -5.14
N LEU A 430 -6.02 -21.25 -3.94
CA LEU A 430 -4.61 -21.57 -3.69
C LEU A 430 -4.22 -22.91 -4.32
N GLU A 431 -5.07 -23.93 -4.21
CA GLU A 431 -4.87 -25.21 -4.91
C GLU A 431 -4.77 -25.00 -6.43
N TRP A 432 -5.68 -24.21 -7.00
CA TRP A 432 -5.67 -23.87 -8.42
C TRP A 432 -4.38 -23.11 -8.81
N VAL A 433 -3.97 -22.12 -8.03
CA VAL A 433 -2.75 -21.34 -8.28
C VAL A 433 -1.51 -22.24 -8.27
N GLN A 434 -1.41 -23.17 -7.32
CA GLN A 434 -0.26 -24.09 -7.23
C GLN A 434 -0.15 -25.00 -8.46
N ASP A 435 -1.28 -25.51 -8.96
CA ASP A 435 -1.30 -26.30 -10.20
C ASP A 435 -0.91 -25.45 -11.42
N MET A 436 -1.50 -24.26 -11.55
CA MET A 436 -1.19 -23.31 -12.62
C MET A 436 0.30 -22.93 -12.66
N LEU A 437 0.90 -22.63 -11.50
CA LEU A 437 2.34 -22.34 -11.39
C LEU A 437 3.20 -23.57 -11.74
N SER A 438 2.80 -24.76 -11.29
CA SER A 438 3.49 -26.01 -11.60
C SER A 438 3.50 -26.32 -13.10
N GLN A 439 2.40 -26.07 -13.80
CA GLN A 439 2.29 -26.27 -15.25
C GLN A 439 3.17 -25.29 -16.03
N ARG A 440 3.14 -24.01 -15.65
CA ARG A 440 3.98 -22.98 -16.29
C ARG A 440 5.47 -23.27 -16.18
N LEU A 441 5.93 -23.70 -15.00
CA LEU A 441 7.33 -24.05 -14.79
C LEU A 441 7.77 -25.31 -15.57
N LYS A 442 6.86 -26.25 -15.84
CA LYS A 442 7.17 -27.40 -16.71
C LYS A 442 7.36 -26.98 -18.16
N LEU A 443 6.54 -26.05 -18.65
CA LEU A 443 6.61 -25.55 -20.03
C LEU A 443 7.92 -24.80 -20.30
N THR A 444 8.38 -23.95 -19.37
CA THR A 444 9.65 -23.23 -19.52
C THR A 444 10.87 -24.14 -19.55
N HIS A 445 10.82 -25.30 -18.88
CA HIS A 445 11.89 -26.30 -18.93
C HIS A 445 11.89 -27.14 -20.23
N SER A 446 10.77 -27.21 -20.95
CA SER A 446 10.67 -27.96 -22.21
C SER A 446 11.16 -27.20 -23.44
N ASP A 447 11.19 -25.86 -23.38
CA ASP A 447 11.59 -25.00 -24.52
C ASP A 447 13.10 -24.70 -24.57
N ASN A 448 13.86 -24.94 -23.50
CA ASN A 448 15.33 -24.84 -23.52
C ASN A 448 15.95 -26.15 -24.03
N GLY A 449 15.87 -26.36 -25.35
CA GLY A 449 16.52 -27.47 -26.06
C GLY A 449 18.05 -27.39 -26.00
N SER A 450 18.65 -27.92 -24.94
CA SER A 450 20.00 -28.52 -24.89
C SER A 450 20.20 -29.26 -23.55
N PRO A 451 20.68 -30.51 -23.54
CA PRO A 451 20.82 -31.29 -22.31
C PRO A 451 22.09 -30.87 -21.56
N SER A 452 22.01 -29.83 -20.73
CA SER A 452 23.02 -29.59 -19.71
C SER A 452 22.74 -30.48 -18.50
N ALA A 453 23.49 -31.57 -18.39
CA ALA A 453 23.42 -32.53 -17.31
C ALA A 453 23.97 -31.95 -16.00
N SER A 454 23.14 -31.26 -15.21
CA SER A 454 23.31 -31.18 -13.75
C SER A 454 22.06 -30.61 -13.05
N ALA A 455 21.03 -31.43 -12.90
CA ALA A 455 20.09 -31.43 -11.76
C ALA A 455 18.97 -32.44 -12.04
N ALA A 456 19.31 -33.73 -12.04
CA ALA A 456 18.27 -34.75 -11.93
C ALA A 456 17.65 -34.64 -10.54
N VAL A 457 16.49 -33.98 -10.43
CA VAL A 457 15.64 -34.09 -9.24
C VAL A 457 15.08 -35.52 -9.25
N PRO A 458 15.35 -36.37 -8.25
CA PRO A 458 14.81 -37.71 -8.24
C PRO A 458 13.28 -37.64 -8.10
N SER A 459 12.60 -38.32 -9.01
CA SER A 459 11.15 -38.38 -9.18
C SER A 459 10.44 -39.20 -8.10
N SER A 460 10.83 -39.07 -6.83
CA SER A 460 10.30 -39.84 -5.70
C SER A 460 9.99 -39.04 -4.43
N LEU A 461 9.82 -37.72 -4.54
CA LEU A 461 9.40 -36.89 -3.40
C LEU A 461 7.88 -36.68 -3.41
N SER A 462 7.25 -36.94 -2.27
CA SER A 462 5.82 -36.79 -2.04
C SER A 462 5.34 -35.35 -2.32
N PRO A 463 4.05 -35.13 -2.65
CA PRO A 463 3.50 -33.79 -2.93
C PRO A 463 3.73 -32.77 -1.80
N ALA A 464 3.94 -33.25 -0.57
CA ALA A 464 4.12 -32.44 0.63
C ALA A 464 5.53 -31.83 0.82
N SER A 465 6.50 -32.09 -0.08
CA SER A 465 7.88 -31.59 0.08
C SER A 465 8.33 -30.59 -1.00
N ARG A 466 7.42 -30.10 -1.85
CA ARG A 466 7.75 -29.02 -2.79
C ARG A 466 7.61 -27.69 -2.03
N GLY A 467 8.72 -26.99 -1.85
CA GLY A 467 8.66 -25.59 -1.41
C GLY A 467 7.80 -24.75 -2.36
N PRO A 468 7.28 -23.60 -1.91
CA PRO A 468 6.41 -22.76 -2.73
C PRO A 468 7.10 -22.40 -4.05
N LEU A 469 6.38 -22.59 -5.16
CA LEU A 469 6.85 -22.24 -6.49
C LEU A 469 6.65 -20.74 -6.68
N HIS A 470 7.74 -20.01 -6.91
CA HIS A 470 7.71 -18.57 -7.09
C HIS A 470 7.93 -18.21 -8.56
N LEU A 471 7.04 -17.38 -9.09
CA LEU A 471 7.10 -16.88 -10.47
C LEU A 471 7.64 -15.46 -10.47
N GLU A 472 8.72 -15.20 -11.22
CA GLU A 472 9.28 -13.86 -11.36
C GLU A 472 8.26 -12.92 -12.02
N ILE A 473 8.04 -11.75 -11.44
CA ILE A 473 7.04 -10.79 -11.94
C ILE A 473 7.35 -10.38 -13.38
N MET A 474 8.64 -10.22 -13.70
CA MET A 474 9.09 -9.84 -15.05
C MET A 474 8.79 -10.88 -16.13
N SER A 475 8.51 -12.13 -15.76
CA SER A 475 8.06 -13.15 -16.73
C SER A 475 6.60 -12.98 -17.17
N VAL A 476 5.82 -12.14 -16.47
CA VAL A 476 4.39 -11.92 -16.73
C VAL A 476 4.11 -10.46 -17.05
N GLN A 477 4.54 -9.53 -16.20
CA GLN A 477 4.30 -8.09 -16.34
C GLN A 477 5.58 -7.43 -16.83
N GLN A 478 5.57 -6.90 -18.05
CA GLN A 478 6.67 -6.12 -18.61
C GLN A 478 6.26 -4.65 -18.73
N PHE A 479 7.17 -3.73 -18.44
CA PHE A 479 6.89 -2.30 -18.57
C PHE A 479 6.54 -1.94 -20.01
N VAL A 480 5.44 -1.19 -20.18
CA VAL A 480 5.01 -0.60 -21.45
C VAL A 480 4.52 0.81 -21.17
N MET A 481 4.93 1.76 -22.02
CA MET A 481 4.36 3.11 -22.00
C MET A 481 2.91 3.06 -22.52
N THR A 482 1.95 3.23 -21.62
CA THR A 482 0.52 3.32 -21.95
C THR A 482 0.06 4.68 -22.46
N ALA A 483 0.79 5.76 -22.14
CA ALA A 483 0.47 7.14 -22.49
C ALA A 483 1.70 7.83 -23.10
N PRO A 484 1.53 8.91 -23.88
CA PRO A 484 2.66 9.69 -24.39
C PRO A 484 3.47 10.32 -23.24
N GLY A 485 4.78 10.46 -23.44
CA GLY A 485 5.60 11.32 -22.59
C GLY A 485 5.28 12.81 -22.79
N PRO A 486 6.01 13.72 -22.12
CA PRO A 486 5.82 15.16 -22.31
C PRO A 486 6.13 15.55 -23.76
N GLY A 487 5.24 16.33 -24.39
CA GLY A 487 5.40 16.69 -25.79
C GLY A 487 4.21 17.43 -26.38
N LYS A 488 4.27 17.71 -27.69
CA LYS A 488 3.23 18.47 -28.41
C LYS A 488 1.88 17.73 -28.51
N ASP A 489 1.90 16.41 -28.37
CA ASP A 489 0.70 15.56 -28.46
C ASP A 489 -0.12 15.53 -27.16
N VAL A 490 0.34 16.24 -26.12
CA VAL A 490 -0.32 16.30 -24.82
C VAL A 490 -0.99 17.67 -24.66
N ASN A 491 -2.32 17.67 -24.49
CA ASN A 491 -3.05 18.89 -24.16
C ASN A 491 -2.95 19.15 -22.64
N PRO A 492 -2.23 20.20 -22.19
CA PRO A 492 -2.02 20.46 -20.77
C PRO A 492 -3.26 21.00 -20.05
N ARG A 493 -4.36 21.26 -20.78
CA ARG A 493 -5.62 21.80 -20.25
C ARG A 493 -6.72 20.75 -20.16
N GLN A 494 -6.44 19.51 -20.54
CA GLN A 494 -7.42 18.43 -20.57
C GLN A 494 -6.86 17.20 -19.85
N GLN A 495 -7.68 16.57 -19.01
CA GLN A 495 -7.32 15.28 -18.41
C GLN A 495 -7.11 14.21 -19.49
N PRO A 496 -6.22 13.22 -19.25
CA PRO A 496 -5.87 12.22 -20.23
C PRO A 496 -7.08 11.37 -20.64
N GLN A 497 -6.94 10.68 -21.77
CA GLN A 497 -7.89 9.64 -22.14
C GLN A 497 -7.68 8.38 -21.30
N TRP A 498 -8.63 7.47 -21.40
CA TRP A 498 -8.54 6.14 -20.83
C TRP A 498 -7.48 5.30 -21.54
N TYR A 499 -6.65 4.59 -20.78
CA TYR A 499 -5.66 3.65 -21.31
C TYR A 499 -5.83 2.26 -20.70
N THR A 500 -5.88 1.25 -21.57
CA THR A 500 -5.73 -0.14 -21.18
C THR A 500 -4.26 -0.45 -20.96
N ASN A 501 -3.93 -1.00 -19.80
CA ASN A 501 -2.55 -1.33 -19.44
C ASN A 501 -2.28 -2.83 -19.66
N PRO A 502 -1.34 -3.20 -20.57
CA PRO A 502 -1.03 -4.60 -20.85
C PRO A 502 -0.53 -5.38 -19.62
N GLN A 503 0.06 -4.70 -18.63
CA GLN A 503 0.51 -5.34 -17.40
C GLN A 503 -0.66 -5.80 -16.52
N THR A 504 -1.75 -5.02 -16.50
CA THR A 504 -2.97 -5.37 -15.79
C THR A 504 -3.70 -6.50 -16.50
N GLU A 505 -3.74 -6.48 -17.84
CA GLU A 505 -4.27 -7.60 -18.63
C GLU A 505 -3.46 -8.89 -18.43
N ALA A 506 -2.13 -8.80 -18.40
CA ALA A 506 -1.25 -9.94 -18.16
C ALA A 506 -1.46 -10.54 -16.76
N PHE A 507 -1.62 -9.70 -15.73
CA PHE A 507 -1.95 -10.15 -14.39
C PHE A 507 -3.34 -10.82 -14.33
N CYS A 508 -4.37 -10.17 -14.88
CA CYS A 508 -5.72 -10.73 -14.94
C CYS A 508 -5.74 -12.08 -15.68
N THR A 509 -4.99 -12.19 -16.78
CA THR A 509 -4.82 -13.45 -17.53
C THR A 509 -4.09 -14.51 -16.71
N LEU A 510 -3.03 -14.13 -15.96
CA LEU A 510 -2.29 -15.04 -15.09
C LEU A 510 -3.23 -15.70 -14.07
N ILE A 511 -4.07 -14.91 -13.41
CA ILE A 511 -5.00 -15.40 -12.39
C ILE A 511 -6.37 -15.77 -12.96
N GLY A 512 -6.55 -15.81 -14.28
CA GLY A 512 -7.78 -16.25 -14.95
C GLY A 512 -9.04 -15.46 -14.60
N VAL A 513 -8.95 -14.12 -14.51
CA VAL A 513 -10.09 -13.21 -14.25
C VAL A 513 -10.18 -12.12 -15.32
N ASP A 514 -11.32 -11.43 -15.39
CA ASP A 514 -11.51 -10.32 -16.32
C ASP A 514 -10.79 -9.04 -15.84
N ASN A 515 -10.33 -8.22 -16.79
CA ASN A 515 -9.82 -6.89 -16.46
C ASN A 515 -10.99 -5.92 -16.20
N LYS A 516 -11.33 -5.72 -14.91
CA LYS A 516 -12.32 -4.72 -14.48
C LYS A 516 -11.75 -3.29 -14.42
N VAL A 517 -10.45 -3.16 -14.20
CA VAL A 517 -9.77 -1.90 -13.85
C VAL A 517 -9.67 -0.99 -15.06
N ASN A 518 -9.13 -1.52 -16.16
CA ASN A 518 -8.94 -0.80 -17.41
C ASN A 518 -9.16 -1.66 -18.66
N PRO A 519 -10.35 -2.29 -18.83
CA PRO A 519 -10.64 -3.15 -19.98
C PRO A 519 -10.39 -2.46 -21.33
N PRO A 520 -10.00 -3.22 -22.37
CA PRO A 520 -9.97 -2.73 -23.74
C PRO A 520 -11.28 -2.05 -24.14
N PRO A 521 -11.23 -0.94 -24.89
CA PRO A 521 -12.43 -0.35 -25.47
C PRO A 521 -13.19 -1.39 -26.30
N THR A 522 -14.48 -1.59 -26.03
CA THR A 522 -15.31 -2.46 -26.85
C THR A 522 -15.51 -1.85 -28.24
N ALA A 523 -15.39 -2.65 -29.29
CA ALA A 523 -15.48 -2.21 -30.69
C ALA A 523 -16.81 -1.49 -31.04
N SER A 524 -17.83 -1.59 -30.18
CA SER A 524 -19.13 -0.91 -30.32
C SER A 524 -19.12 0.59 -29.99
N ASN A 525 -18.08 1.13 -29.36
CA ASN A 525 -18.02 2.56 -28.99
C ASN A 525 -17.35 3.48 -30.02
N ASN A 526 -16.85 2.94 -31.15
CA ASN A 526 -16.31 3.77 -32.26
C ASN A 526 -17.40 4.36 -33.19
N ARG A 527 -18.66 4.41 -32.73
CA ARG A 527 -19.76 5.08 -33.44
C ARG A 527 -20.53 6.01 -32.50
N ARG A 528 -19.87 7.02 -31.91
CA ARG A 528 -20.56 8.23 -31.45
C ARG A 528 -19.68 9.45 -31.64
#